data_AF-A0AB36JNK1-F1
#
_entry.id   AF-A0AB36JNK1-F1
#
_cell.length_a   1.000
_cell.length_b   1.000
_cell.length_c   1.000
_cell.angle_alpha   90.00
_cell.angle_beta   90.00
_cell.angle_gamma   90.00
#
_symmetry.space_group_name_H-M   'P 1'
#
loop_
_entity.id
_entity.type
_entity.pdbx_description
1 polymer ?
#
loop_
_entity_poly.entity_id
_entity_poly.type
_entity_poly.pdbx_seq_one_letter_code
_entity_poly.pdbx_strand_id
1 'polypeptide(L)'
;MKISVRRRLLLAGQSCFLLLLCIGLIATSSGSSSALAASRVSVVDSVTQDLIPLLQMDILPSPGTVQEFAKSTLNKLAAEAPFTAWKDAGIEYYPLGPGTHSWLVNVMKGEQRIGYMIISATDQGGYMLSEYGAGTYGLPYSLLELRQFLVQEGLIPSSFTGKLKLTALYAPLLPVWKIAIDDKTIFINASVPQVLPWTLSKAEEVLKGQQTETDVITNLTTDLSPLSAYQSGGTDDPYKDIMWLTSPKLLAVGGDNIAALIRPKESIAYQAAGRNDIVGAPFMITGYQNWLPASNKTKAINNMNTVYAASGPEGRRYLPLTALQAIGTLHKLPDKNIYN
;
A
#
# COMPACT_ATOMS: atom_id res chain seq x y z
N MET A 1 -48.44 -22.90 -4.64
CA MET A 1 -48.60 -24.34 -4.94
C MET A 1 -47.21 -24.95 -5.03
N LYS A 2 -46.83 -25.75 -4.03
CA LYS A 2 -45.52 -26.43 -3.93
C LYS A 2 -45.66 -27.82 -4.57
N ILE A 3 -44.74 -28.21 -5.44
CA ILE A 3 -44.47 -29.62 -5.72
C ILE A 3 -42.96 -29.82 -5.65
N SER A 4 -42.56 -30.52 -4.60
CA SER A 4 -41.23 -31.05 -4.34
C SER A 4 -41.10 -32.44 -4.98
N VAL A 5 -39.94 -32.75 -5.57
CA VAL A 5 -39.48 -34.14 -5.65
C VAL A 5 -38.00 -34.21 -5.27
N ARG A 6 -37.77 -34.91 -4.16
CA ARG A 6 -36.48 -35.38 -3.65
C ARG A 6 -36.00 -36.57 -4.50
N ARG A 7 -34.70 -36.69 -4.71
CA ARG A 7 -34.05 -38.01 -4.79
C ARG A 7 -32.97 -38.10 -3.72
N ARG A 8 -33.18 -39.01 -2.77
CA ARG A 8 -32.18 -39.54 -1.85
C ARG A 8 -31.46 -40.68 -2.56
N LEU A 9 -30.16 -40.77 -2.38
CA LEU A 9 -29.43 -42.04 -2.40
C LEU A 9 -28.52 -42.04 -1.18
N LEU A 10 -28.68 -43.08 -0.37
CA LEU A 10 -28.03 -43.34 0.91
C LEU A 10 -27.00 -44.45 0.72
N LEU A 11 -25.90 -44.29 1.48
CA LEU A 11 -25.11 -45.31 2.20
C LEU A 11 -24.26 -46.33 1.43
N ALA A 12 -22.94 -46.23 1.63
CA ALA A 12 -22.09 -47.15 2.41
C ALA A 12 -20.62 -46.70 2.19
N GLY A 13 -19.72 -46.46 3.15
CA GLY A 13 -19.59 -46.99 4.50
C GLY A 13 -18.47 -48.04 4.51
N GLN A 14 -17.20 -47.63 4.71
CA GLN A 14 -16.16 -48.47 5.35
C GLN A 14 -14.86 -47.67 5.58
N SER A 15 -14.57 -47.42 6.86
CA SER A 15 -13.25 -47.07 7.36
C SER A 15 -12.59 -48.34 7.89
N CYS A 16 -11.29 -48.52 7.68
CA CYS A 16 -10.49 -49.43 8.49
C CYS A 16 -9.08 -48.87 8.69
N PHE A 17 -8.79 -48.53 9.95
CA PHE A 17 -7.48 -48.29 10.53
C PHE A 17 -6.68 -49.60 10.52
N LEU A 18 -5.37 -49.54 10.25
CA LEU A 18 -4.43 -50.56 10.74
C LEU A 18 -3.04 -49.94 10.92
N LEU A 19 -2.64 -49.90 12.18
CA LEU A 19 -1.35 -49.49 12.71
C LEU A 19 -0.91 -50.68 13.56
N LEU A 20 0.19 -51.35 13.22
CA LEU A 20 0.89 -52.27 14.12
C LEU A 20 2.37 -52.35 13.77
N LEU A 21 3.16 -52.48 14.84
CA LEU A 21 4.58 -52.21 15.01
C LEU A 21 5.21 -53.47 15.61
N CYS A 22 6.41 -53.89 15.18
CA CYS A 22 7.37 -54.82 15.85
C CYS A 22 8.69 -54.80 15.02
N ILE A 23 9.80 -54.18 15.44
CA ILE A 23 10.86 -54.56 16.40
C ILE A 23 11.73 -55.78 16.00
N GLY A 24 12.96 -55.50 15.52
CA GLY A 24 14.26 -56.06 15.97
C GLY A 24 14.81 -57.40 15.43
N LEU A 25 15.95 -57.39 14.70
CA LEU A 25 17.33 -57.75 15.18
C LEU A 25 18.36 -57.99 14.03
N ILE A 26 19.45 -57.21 14.11
CA ILE A 26 20.89 -57.41 13.82
C ILE A 26 21.37 -58.58 12.91
N ALA A 27 22.13 -58.24 11.84
CA ALA A 27 23.36 -58.95 11.44
C ALA A 27 24.25 -58.05 10.55
N THR A 28 25.56 -58.12 10.81
CA THR A 28 26.66 -57.37 10.20
C THR A 28 27.04 -57.85 8.81
N SER A 29 27.35 -56.94 7.88
CA SER A 29 28.27 -57.23 6.78
C SER A 29 28.98 -55.97 6.30
N SER A 30 30.30 -55.96 6.46
CA SER A 30 31.26 -55.03 5.89
C SER A 30 31.20 -55.07 4.36
N GLY A 31 31.10 -53.91 3.72
CA GLY A 31 31.15 -53.78 2.26
C GLY A 31 31.27 -52.33 1.87
N SER A 32 32.51 -51.88 1.68
CA SER A 32 32.83 -50.57 1.12
C SER A 32 32.36 -50.50 -0.33
N SER A 33 31.43 -49.58 -0.62
CA SER A 33 31.16 -49.10 -1.97
C SER A 33 30.90 -47.61 -1.90
N SER A 34 31.84 -46.83 -2.44
CA SER A 34 31.73 -45.39 -2.63
C SER A 34 30.49 -45.05 -3.46
N ALA A 35 29.43 -44.62 -2.80
CA ALA A 35 28.28 -44.02 -3.45
C ALA A 35 28.43 -42.50 -3.35
N LEU A 36 28.58 -41.85 -4.50
CA LEU A 36 28.48 -40.42 -4.69
C LEU A 36 27.35 -39.85 -3.84
N ALA A 37 27.70 -39.04 -2.84
CA ALA A 37 26.74 -38.17 -2.19
C ALA A 37 26.27 -37.17 -3.23
N ALA A 38 25.20 -37.51 -3.94
CA ALA A 38 24.41 -36.53 -4.67
C ALA A 38 23.86 -35.58 -3.62
N SER A 39 24.55 -34.45 -3.43
CA SER A 39 23.98 -33.27 -2.80
C SER A 39 22.66 -33.00 -3.50
N ARG A 40 21.55 -33.29 -2.83
CA ARG A 40 20.27 -32.69 -3.16
C ARG A 40 20.40 -31.21 -2.80
N VAL A 41 21.00 -30.45 -3.72
CA VAL A 41 20.86 -29.01 -3.75
C VAL A 41 19.35 -28.77 -3.86
N SER A 42 18.79 -28.22 -2.79
CA SER A 42 17.47 -27.63 -2.80
C SER A 42 17.39 -26.69 -4.01
N VAL A 43 16.52 -27.03 -4.97
CA VAL A 43 16.23 -26.24 -6.18
C VAL A 43 15.58 -24.88 -5.82
N VAL A 44 15.49 -24.54 -4.54
CA VAL A 44 14.91 -23.29 -4.04
C VAL A 44 15.97 -22.22 -3.72
N ASP A 45 17.24 -22.61 -3.53
CA ASP A 45 18.32 -21.68 -3.10
C ASP A 45 19.32 -21.31 -4.20
N SER A 46 19.06 -21.69 -5.46
CA SER A 46 19.96 -21.42 -6.61
C SER A 46 19.29 -20.67 -7.77
N VAL A 47 18.20 -19.93 -7.50
CA VAL A 47 17.96 -18.70 -8.28
C VAL A 47 18.95 -17.68 -7.76
N THR A 48 20.16 -17.81 -8.29
CA THR A 48 21.26 -16.86 -8.15
C THR A 48 20.72 -15.45 -8.29
N GLN A 49 21.06 -14.64 -7.30
CA GLN A 49 20.80 -13.22 -7.15
C GLN A 49 21.48 -12.37 -8.24
N ASP A 50 21.85 -12.97 -9.37
CA ASP A 50 22.63 -12.39 -10.44
C ASP A 50 21.84 -12.42 -11.74
N LEU A 51 21.63 -11.22 -12.28
CA LEU A 51 21.14 -10.91 -13.63
C LEU A 51 19.62 -11.02 -13.85
N ILE A 52 18.84 -10.48 -12.92
CA ILE A 52 17.63 -9.75 -13.33
C ILE A 52 18.05 -8.30 -13.61
N PRO A 53 18.01 -7.81 -14.86
CA PRO A 53 18.20 -6.40 -15.09
C PRO A 53 17.10 -5.64 -14.36
N LEU A 54 17.54 -4.78 -13.44
CA LEU A 54 16.67 -4.00 -12.62
C LEU A 54 15.99 -2.95 -13.50
N LEU A 55 14.66 -2.90 -13.42
CA LEU A 55 13.97 -1.65 -13.70
C LEU A 55 14.59 -0.59 -12.81
N GLN A 56 14.82 0.61 -13.34
CA GLN A 56 15.49 1.68 -12.62
C GLN A 56 14.64 2.94 -12.66
N MET A 57 14.65 3.68 -11.55
CA MET A 57 14.22 5.06 -11.50
C MET A 57 15.44 5.96 -11.48
N ASP A 58 15.38 7.07 -12.21
CA ASP A 58 16.44 8.06 -12.21
C ASP A 58 16.36 8.90 -10.93
N ILE A 59 17.45 8.87 -10.15
CA ILE A 59 17.64 9.80 -9.03
C ILE A 59 17.98 11.15 -9.64
N LEU A 60 17.13 12.15 -9.45
CA LEU A 60 17.37 13.52 -9.88
C LEU A 60 17.56 14.44 -8.67
N PRO A 61 18.37 15.51 -8.80
CA PRO A 61 18.45 16.52 -7.76
C PRO A 61 17.06 17.13 -7.49
N SER A 62 16.64 17.13 -6.23
CA SER A 62 15.44 17.84 -5.78
C SER A 62 15.80 19.27 -5.34
N PRO A 63 14.88 20.25 -5.46
CA PRO A 63 15.10 21.60 -4.94
C PRO A 63 15.45 21.57 -3.44
N GLY A 64 16.37 22.42 -2.99
CA GLY A 64 16.78 22.47 -1.58
C GLY A 64 15.60 22.69 -0.62
N THR A 65 14.62 23.49 -1.04
CA THR A 65 13.37 23.75 -0.30
C THR A 65 12.49 22.49 -0.14
N VAL A 66 12.48 21.58 -1.11
CA VAL A 66 11.83 20.26 -0.97
C VAL A 66 12.58 19.40 0.04
N GLN A 67 13.91 19.43 0.01
CA GLN A 67 14.75 18.67 0.94
C GLN A 67 14.55 19.13 2.38
N GLU A 68 14.47 20.45 2.60
CA GLU A 68 14.17 21.05 3.91
C GLU A 68 12.79 20.63 4.43
N PHE A 69 11.76 20.73 3.59
CA PHE A 69 10.41 20.31 3.97
C PHE A 69 10.34 18.80 4.26
N ALA A 70 10.97 17.97 3.44
CA ALA A 70 11.08 16.52 3.64
C ALA A 70 11.78 16.19 4.96
N LYS A 71 12.93 16.81 5.24
CA LYS A 71 13.71 16.56 6.46
C LYS A 71 12.95 17.00 7.71
N SER A 72 12.29 18.17 7.67
CA SER A 72 11.44 18.65 8.75
C SER A 72 10.29 17.67 9.03
N THR A 73 9.61 17.21 7.98
CA THR A 73 8.50 16.26 8.09
C THR A 73 8.97 14.90 8.62
N LEU A 74 10.10 14.37 8.11
CA LEU A 74 10.71 13.14 8.59
C LEU A 74 11.03 13.22 10.09
N ASN A 75 11.63 14.31 10.55
CA ASN A 75 11.97 14.48 11.96
C ASN A 75 10.73 14.49 12.86
N LYS A 76 9.64 15.11 12.42
CA LYS A 76 8.36 15.12 13.13
C LYS A 76 7.74 13.72 13.20
N LEU A 77 7.71 13.00 12.07
CA LEU A 77 7.20 11.63 11.99
C LEU A 77 8.03 10.69 12.87
N ALA A 78 9.35 10.77 12.81
CA ALA A 78 10.28 9.91 13.55
C ALA A 78 10.15 10.00 15.08
N ALA A 79 9.46 11.02 15.62
CA ALA A 79 9.18 11.14 17.04
C ALA A 79 8.04 10.22 17.53
N GLU A 80 7.24 9.64 16.63
CA GLU A 80 6.01 8.95 16.96
C GLU A 80 5.93 7.58 16.25
N ALA A 81 5.27 6.60 16.88
CA ALA A 81 5.05 5.29 16.26
C ALA A 81 4.07 5.39 15.08
N PRO A 82 4.21 4.56 14.02
CA PRO A 82 5.22 3.51 13.80
C PRO A 82 6.54 3.99 13.16
N PHE A 83 6.78 5.29 13.08
CA PHE A 83 7.86 5.87 12.26
C PHE A 83 9.18 6.05 13.01
N THR A 84 9.31 5.58 14.25
CA THR A 84 10.50 5.79 15.10
C THR A 84 11.82 5.29 14.48
N ALA A 85 11.75 4.28 13.61
CA ALA A 85 12.89 3.78 12.85
C ALA A 85 13.45 4.77 11.81
N TRP A 86 12.71 5.84 11.49
CA TRP A 86 13.13 6.89 10.56
C TRP A 86 14.13 7.86 11.19
N LYS A 87 14.33 7.80 12.51
CA LYS A 87 15.34 8.60 13.19
C LYS A 87 16.71 8.32 12.56
N ASP A 88 17.39 9.40 12.16
CA ASP A 88 18.71 9.38 11.51
C ASP A 88 18.74 8.61 10.17
N ALA A 89 17.59 8.38 9.54
CA ALA A 89 17.49 7.73 8.24
C ALA A 89 18.01 8.62 7.10
N GLY A 90 18.56 7.98 6.06
CA GLY A 90 18.89 8.61 4.79
C GLY A 90 17.64 8.91 3.97
N ILE A 91 17.77 9.79 2.98
CA ILE A 91 16.67 10.18 2.10
C ILE A 91 17.15 10.15 0.64
N GLU A 92 16.34 9.56 -0.24
CA GLU A 92 16.50 9.63 -1.70
C GLU A 92 15.28 10.29 -2.35
N TYR A 93 15.50 11.02 -3.44
CA TYR A 93 14.47 11.81 -4.11
C TYR A 93 14.29 11.37 -5.55
N TYR A 94 13.04 11.19 -5.96
CA TYR A 94 12.66 10.87 -7.32
C TYR A 94 11.52 11.77 -7.78
N PRO A 95 11.62 12.44 -8.93
CA PRO A 95 10.53 13.23 -9.45
C PRO A 95 9.37 12.32 -9.90
N LEU A 96 8.14 12.79 -9.67
CA LEU A 96 6.92 12.12 -10.11
C LEU A 96 6.28 12.95 -11.23
N GLY A 97 6.53 12.54 -12.48
CA GLY A 97 6.00 13.15 -13.69
C GLY A 97 6.76 14.36 -14.23
N PRO A 98 6.39 14.82 -15.44
CA PRO A 98 6.99 15.99 -16.06
C PRO A 98 6.63 17.25 -15.27
N GLY A 99 7.61 18.13 -15.02
CA GLY A 99 7.38 19.46 -14.43
C GLY A 99 7.64 19.62 -12.93
N THR A 100 8.28 18.67 -12.25
CA THR A 100 8.70 18.82 -10.83
C THR A 100 7.59 19.28 -9.86
N HIS A 101 6.36 18.78 -10.04
CA HIS A 101 5.25 19.12 -9.15
C HIS A 101 5.11 18.14 -7.99
N SER A 102 5.72 16.96 -8.07
CA SER A 102 5.70 15.98 -6.98
C SER A 102 7.01 15.19 -6.93
N TRP A 103 7.36 14.71 -5.73
CA TRP A 103 8.53 13.90 -5.46
C TRP A 103 8.15 12.71 -4.60
N LEU A 104 8.64 11.54 -4.99
CA LEU A 104 8.78 10.41 -4.10
C LEU A 104 10.06 10.62 -3.29
N VAL A 105 9.89 10.59 -1.98
CA VAL A 105 10.96 10.71 -1.00
C VAL A 105 11.09 9.37 -0.30
N ASN A 106 12.10 8.58 -0.65
CA ASN A 106 12.36 7.30 0.00
C ASN A 106 13.10 7.53 1.31
N VAL A 107 12.68 6.83 2.36
CA VAL A 107 13.35 6.85 3.67
C VAL A 107 14.17 5.58 3.80
N MET A 108 15.47 5.73 4.02
CA MET A 108 16.47 4.67 3.87
C MET A 108 17.20 4.40 5.19
N LYS A 109 17.38 3.13 5.54
CA LYS A 109 18.27 2.68 6.62
C LYS A 109 19.36 1.80 6.03
N GLY A 110 20.52 2.40 5.79
CA GLY A 110 21.51 1.81 4.88
C GLY A 110 20.92 1.73 3.48
N GLU A 111 21.00 0.55 2.85
CA GLU A 111 20.44 0.30 1.51
C GLU A 111 18.96 -0.11 1.54
N GLN A 112 18.38 -0.36 2.73
CA GLN A 112 16.99 -0.79 2.86
C GLN A 112 16.05 0.42 2.93
N ARG A 113 15.07 0.46 2.02
CA ARG A 113 13.93 1.37 2.14
C ARG A 113 13.03 0.93 3.30
N ILE A 114 12.79 1.84 4.25
CA ILE A 114 11.98 1.63 5.47
C ILE A 114 10.72 2.52 5.52
N GLY A 115 10.48 3.27 4.46
CA GLY A 115 9.30 4.10 4.30
C GLY A 115 9.42 5.06 3.13
N TYR A 116 8.43 5.95 3.02
CA TYR A 116 8.41 7.00 2.01
C TYR A 116 7.48 8.15 2.39
N MET A 117 7.68 9.27 1.72
CA MET A 117 6.72 10.36 1.63
C MET A 117 6.50 10.69 0.14
N ILE A 118 5.31 11.17 -0.19
CA ILE A 118 5.05 11.88 -1.44
C ILE A 118 4.80 13.32 -1.08
N ILE A 119 5.64 14.19 -1.62
CA ILE A 119 5.56 15.63 -1.44
C ILE A 119 5.15 16.23 -2.76
N SER A 120 4.14 17.10 -2.75
CA SER A 120 3.69 17.83 -3.93
C SER A 120 3.83 19.32 -3.73
N ALA A 121 4.08 20.05 -4.81
CA ALA A 121 3.93 21.50 -4.87
C ALA A 121 2.46 21.87 -4.73
N THR A 122 2.20 23.04 -4.16
CA THR A 122 0.87 23.63 -4.03
C THR A 122 0.64 24.72 -5.07
N ASP A 123 -0.62 24.95 -5.43
CA ASP A 123 -1.05 25.99 -6.39
C ASP A 123 -0.70 27.40 -5.89
N GLN A 124 -0.67 27.60 -4.57
CA GLN A 124 -0.28 28.88 -3.94
C GLN A 124 1.23 29.03 -3.77
N GLY A 125 2.02 28.07 -4.25
CA GLY A 125 3.45 27.99 -3.99
C GLY A 125 3.76 27.37 -2.62
N GLY A 126 4.87 26.64 -2.56
CA GLY A 126 5.23 25.82 -1.40
C GLY A 126 5.04 24.34 -1.67
N TYR A 127 4.92 23.56 -0.59
CA TYR A 127 4.85 22.11 -0.64
C TYR A 127 3.84 21.58 0.38
N MET A 128 3.27 20.43 0.07
CA MET A 128 2.43 19.66 0.97
C MET A 128 2.83 18.19 1.04
N LEU A 129 2.49 17.55 2.15
CA LEU A 129 2.65 16.12 2.37
C LEU A 129 1.40 15.40 1.83
N SER A 130 1.47 14.91 0.61
CA SER A 130 0.33 14.29 -0.07
C SER A 130 0.08 12.85 0.39
N GLU A 131 1.13 12.12 0.78
CA GLU A 131 1.05 10.73 1.22
C GLU A 131 2.32 10.37 2.01
N TYR A 132 2.23 9.42 2.93
CA TYR A 132 3.40 8.79 3.53
C TYR A 132 3.09 7.38 4.01
N GLY A 133 4.13 6.59 4.25
CA GLY A 133 3.95 5.25 4.80
C GLY A 133 5.24 4.62 5.25
N ALA A 134 5.16 3.78 6.28
CA ALA A 134 6.29 3.06 6.86
C ALA A 134 6.23 1.56 6.55
N GLY A 135 7.39 0.92 6.58
CA GLY A 135 7.54 -0.51 6.34
C GLY A 135 8.62 -0.79 5.31
N THR A 136 8.89 -2.06 5.06
CA THR A 136 9.94 -2.51 4.12
C THR A 136 9.40 -3.23 2.88
N TYR A 137 8.08 -3.40 2.81
CA TYR A 137 7.36 -4.09 1.73
C TYR A 137 6.00 -3.43 1.50
N GLY A 138 5.39 -3.68 0.33
CA GLY A 138 4.11 -3.06 -0.05
C GLY A 138 4.18 -1.53 -0.13
N LEU A 139 5.38 -0.97 -0.31
CA LEU A 139 5.58 0.45 -0.50
C LEU A 139 5.36 0.79 -1.98
N PRO A 140 4.75 1.95 -2.29
CA PRO A 140 4.56 2.36 -3.67
C PRO A 140 5.88 2.46 -4.45
N TYR A 141 5.80 2.22 -5.74
CA TYR A 141 6.93 2.25 -6.67
C TYR A 141 7.99 1.17 -6.39
N SER A 142 7.58 -0.02 -5.90
CA SER A 142 8.47 -1.17 -5.83
C SER A 142 8.81 -1.69 -7.23
N LEU A 143 10.08 -1.54 -7.64
CA LEU A 143 10.57 -2.01 -8.94
C LEU A 143 10.59 -3.55 -9.03
N LEU A 144 10.78 -4.22 -7.88
CA LEU A 144 10.68 -5.67 -7.77
C LEU A 144 9.25 -6.15 -8.02
N GLU A 145 8.27 -5.58 -7.30
CA GLU A 145 6.86 -5.93 -7.46
C GLU A 145 6.36 -5.58 -8.87
N LEU A 146 6.80 -4.44 -9.42
CA LEU A 146 6.48 -4.06 -10.79
C LEU A 146 7.00 -5.12 -11.79
N ARG A 147 8.27 -5.54 -11.68
CA ARG A 147 8.80 -6.54 -12.60
C ARG A 147 8.07 -7.88 -12.47
N GLN A 148 7.81 -8.32 -11.24
CA GLN A 148 7.05 -9.54 -10.99
C GLN A 148 5.67 -9.46 -11.66
N PHE A 149 4.97 -8.34 -11.48
CA PHE A 149 3.68 -8.08 -12.12
C PHE A 149 3.77 -8.10 -13.66
N LEU A 150 4.75 -7.41 -14.26
CA LEU A 150 4.92 -7.37 -15.71
C LEU A 150 5.19 -8.76 -16.31
N VAL A 151 5.95 -9.61 -15.62
CA VAL A 151 6.20 -11.00 -16.05
C VAL A 151 4.94 -11.86 -15.89
N GLN A 152 4.22 -11.74 -14.76
CA GLN A 152 3.01 -12.50 -14.48
C GLN A 152 1.88 -12.19 -15.47
N GLU A 153 1.72 -10.92 -15.84
CA GLU A 153 0.75 -10.47 -16.85
C GLU A 153 1.21 -10.76 -18.30
N GLY A 154 2.39 -11.36 -18.49
CA GLY A 154 2.94 -11.65 -19.82
C GLY A 154 3.29 -10.39 -20.63
N LEU A 155 3.42 -9.24 -19.97
CA LEU A 155 3.78 -7.96 -20.61
C LEU A 155 5.27 -7.91 -20.98
N ILE A 156 6.10 -8.66 -20.27
CA ILE A 156 7.50 -8.91 -20.63
C ILE A 156 7.85 -10.39 -20.37
N PRO A 157 8.78 -10.99 -21.11
CA PRO A 157 9.28 -12.32 -20.79
C PRO A 157 10.12 -12.30 -19.50
N SER A 158 10.20 -13.44 -18.81
CA SER A 158 11.06 -13.59 -17.61
C SER A 158 12.54 -13.37 -17.91
N SER A 159 12.95 -13.61 -19.16
CA SER A 159 14.29 -13.37 -19.71
C SER A 159 14.50 -11.96 -20.27
N PHE A 160 13.55 -11.04 -20.07
CA PHE A 160 13.67 -9.67 -20.56
C PHE A 160 14.91 -8.99 -19.98
N THR A 161 15.78 -8.50 -20.87
CA THR A 161 17.04 -7.82 -20.52
C THR A 161 17.15 -6.37 -21.01
N GLY A 162 16.11 -5.87 -21.69
CA GLY A 162 16.09 -4.51 -22.22
C GLY A 162 15.85 -3.44 -21.17
N LYS A 163 15.93 -2.16 -21.59
CA LYS A 163 15.44 -1.03 -20.80
C LYS A 163 13.99 -0.74 -21.17
N LEU A 164 13.10 -0.71 -20.18
CA LEU A 164 11.75 -0.19 -20.36
C LEU A 164 11.75 1.32 -20.15
N LYS A 165 11.02 2.05 -20.98
CA LYS A 165 10.74 3.46 -20.72
C LYS A 165 9.69 3.54 -19.61
N LEU A 166 10.17 3.68 -18.39
CA LEU A 166 9.40 3.79 -17.16
C LEU A 166 9.30 5.26 -16.75
N THR A 167 8.12 5.71 -16.36
CA THR A 167 7.92 7.04 -15.78
C THR A 167 7.05 6.89 -14.54
N ALA A 168 7.59 7.27 -13.39
CA ALA A 168 6.82 7.39 -12.16
C ALA A 168 5.98 8.67 -12.23
N LEU A 169 4.70 8.55 -11.91
CA LEU A 169 3.70 9.61 -11.93
C LEU A 169 2.92 9.58 -10.62
N TYR A 170 2.34 10.71 -10.22
CA TYR A 170 1.42 10.77 -9.09
C TYR A 170 0.14 11.48 -9.53
N ALA A 171 -0.97 10.73 -9.56
CA ALA A 171 -2.30 11.31 -9.65
C ALA A 171 -2.80 11.63 -8.22
N PRO A 172 -3.82 12.49 -8.05
CA PRO A 172 -4.42 12.74 -6.74
C PRO A 172 -4.77 11.43 -6.02
N LEU A 173 -4.07 11.15 -4.91
CA LEU A 173 -4.21 9.95 -4.08
C LEU A 173 -3.87 8.61 -4.77
N LEU A 174 -3.14 8.63 -5.89
CA LEU A 174 -2.79 7.42 -6.62
C LEU A 174 -1.37 7.48 -7.21
N PRO A 175 -0.43 6.70 -6.66
CA PRO A 175 0.84 6.37 -7.30
C PRO A 175 0.65 5.60 -8.60
N VAL A 176 1.30 6.02 -9.68
CA VAL A 176 1.14 5.43 -11.02
C VAL A 176 2.48 5.21 -11.71
N TRP A 177 2.63 4.05 -12.33
CA TRP A 177 3.64 3.80 -13.35
C TRP A 177 3.05 4.05 -14.73
N LYS A 178 3.74 4.84 -15.56
CA LYS A 178 3.53 4.89 -17.01
C LYS A 178 4.66 4.12 -17.68
N ILE A 179 4.30 3.13 -18.48
CA ILE A 179 5.25 2.24 -19.15
C ILE A 179 4.96 2.24 -20.65
N ALA A 180 5.99 2.41 -21.46
CA ALA A 180 5.90 2.13 -22.89
C ALA A 180 6.49 0.74 -23.16
N ILE A 181 5.67 -0.16 -23.70
CA ILE A 181 6.05 -1.50 -24.14
C ILE A 181 5.61 -1.60 -25.60
N ASP A 182 6.58 -1.82 -26.50
CA ASP A 182 6.39 -1.69 -27.94
C ASP A 182 5.71 -0.33 -28.28
N ASP A 183 4.63 -0.35 -29.06
CA ASP A 183 3.85 0.83 -29.43
C ASP A 183 2.69 1.12 -28.45
N LYS A 184 2.66 0.46 -27.29
CA LYS A 184 1.57 0.61 -26.30
C LYS A 184 2.06 1.32 -25.04
N THR A 185 1.28 2.30 -24.60
CA THR A 185 1.44 2.91 -23.27
C THR A 185 0.46 2.28 -22.30
N ILE A 186 0.97 1.81 -21.16
CA ILE A 186 0.21 1.18 -20.10
C ILE A 186 0.39 1.99 -18.81
N PHE A 187 -0.70 2.15 -18.06
CA PHE A 187 -0.70 2.75 -16.74
C PHE A 187 -0.95 1.67 -15.69
N ILE A 188 -0.15 1.63 -14.64
CA ILE A 188 -0.22 0.61 -13.59
C ILE A 188 -0.26 1.32 -12.24
N ASN A 189 -1.15 0.89 -11.34
CA ASN A 189 -1.15 1.34 -9.96
C ASN A 189 0.19 0.96 -9.30
N ALA A 190 0.94 1.95 -8.82
CA ALA A 190 2.27 1.74 -8.26
C ALA A 190 2.25 1.34 -6.78
N SER A 191 1.11 1.43 -6.09
CA SER A 191 0.95 0.98 -4.69
C SER A 191 0.53 -0.48 -4.59
N VAL A 192 -0.38 -0.91 -5.45
CA VAL A 192 -0.82 -2.31 -5.59
C VAL A 192 -0.83 -2.60 -7.09
N PRO A 193 0.17 -3.33 -7.63
CA PRO A 193 0.30 -3.54 -9.06
C PRO A 193 -0.98 -4.06 -9.72
N GLN A 194 -1.58 -3.22 -10.55
CA GLN A 194 -2.76 -3.52 -11.35
C GLN A 194 -2.77 -2.60 -12.57
N VAL A 195 -3.07 -3.14 -13.76
CA VAL A 195 -3.27 -2.32 -14.96
C VAL A 195 -4.51 -1.44 -14.75
N LEU A 196 -4.33 -0.13 -14.86
CA LEU A 196 -5.40 0.83 -14.80
C LEU A 196 -6.13 0.84 -16.14
N PRO A 197 -7.48 0.89 -16.16
CA PRO A 197 -8.28 0.94 -17.39
C PRO A 197 -8.24 2.35 -18.02
N TRP A 198 -7.05 2.93 -18.14
CA TRP A 198 -6.85 4.30 -18.61
C TRP A 198 -6.36 4.32 -20.04
N THR A 199 -7.06 5.10 -20.87
CA THR A 199 -6.51 5.60 -22.13
C THR A 199 -5.53 6.74 -21.86
N LEU A 200 -4.74 7.15 -22.85
CA LEU A 200 -3.86 8.32 -22.72
C LEU A 200 -4.66 9.58 -22.34
N SER A 201 -5.80 9.80 -23.01
CA SER A 201 -6.71 10.92 -22.73
C SER A 201 -7.24 10.88 -21.30
N LYS A 202 -7.64 9.70 -20.81
CA LYS A 202 -8.08 9.51 -19.43
C LYS A 202 -6.96 9.79 -18.42
N ALA A 203 -5.75 9.29 -18.69
CA ALA A 203 -4.60 9.54 -17.83
C ALA A 203 -4.27 11.04 -17.76
N GLU A 204 -4.31 11.76 -18.89
CA GLU A 204 -4.12 13.21 -18.90
C GLU A 204 -5.19 13.97 -18.10
N GLU A 205 -6.46 13.57 -18.18
CA GLU A 205 -7.55 14.13 -17.37
C GLU A 205 -7.27 13.96 -15.87
N VAL A 206 -6.91 12.73 -15.45
CA VAL A 206 -6.71 12.39 -14.04
C VAL A 206 -5.43 13.02 -13.48
N LEU A 207 -4.34 13.02 -14.25
CA LEU A 207 -3.04 13.58 -13.83
C LEU A 207 -3.06 15.12 -13.74
N LYS A 208 -3.96 15.79 -14.48
CA LYS A 208 -4.20 17.24 -14.35
C LYS A 208 -5.15 17.59 -13.20
N GLY A 209 -5.74 16.60 -12.54
CA GLY A 209 -6.63 16.82 -11.41
C GLY A 209 -5.90 17.56 -10.29
N GLN A 210 -6.52 18.61 -9.77
CA GLN A 210 -5.98 19.35 -8.62
C GLN A 210 -6.01 18.47 -7.37
N GLN A 211 -4.95 18.56 -6.58
CA GLN A 211 -4.91 17.91 -5.27
C GLN A 211 -5.67 18.77 -4.26
N THR A 212 -6.33 18.14 -3.29
CA THR A 212 -6.98 18.87 -2.20
C THR A 212 -5.92 19.40 -1.24
N GLU A 213 -5.80 20.73 -1.14
CA GLU A 213 -4.84 21.41 -0.25
C GLU A 213 -5.45 21.78 1.12
N THR A 214 -6.72 21.44 1.35
CA THR A 214 -7.41 21.71 2.61
C THR A 214 -7.05 20.69 3.68
N ASP A 215 -6.70 21.18 4.88
CA ASP A 215 -6.34 20.37 6.05
C ASP A 215 -5.23 19.34 5.79
N VAL A 216 -4.22 19.72 5.00
CA VAL A 216 -3.01 18.93 4.75
C VAL A 216 -1.79 19.58 5.41
N ILE A 217 -0.74 18.79 5.67
CA ILE A 217 0.53 19.36 6.16
C ILE A 217 1.25 20.05 5.02
N THR A 218 1.64 21.29 5.25
CA THR A 218 2.34 22.17 4.30
C THR A 218 3.61 22.73 4.90
N ASN A 219 4.48 23.27 4.06
CA ASN A 219 5.66 24.02 4.52
C ASN A 219 5.28 25.31 5.29
N LEU A 220 4.03 25.77 5.19
CA LEU A 220 3.51 26.92 5.93
C LEU A 220 2.96 26.54 7.32
N THR A 221 2.56 25.29 7.53
CA THR A 221 2.01 24.77 8.81
C THR A 221 3.12 24.15 9.67
N THR A 222 4.02 25.01 10.14
CA THR A 222 5.25 24.58 10.82
C THR A 222 5.03 24.08 12.26
N ASP A 223 3.91 24.45 12.90
CA ASP A 223 3.57 24.16 14.28
C ASP A 223 2.88 22.81 14.50
N LEU A 224 2.34 22.19 13.44
CA LEU A 224 1.72 20.88 13.51
C LEU A 224 2.75 19.77 13.73
N SER A 225 2.43 18.84 14.63
CA SER A 225 3.21 17.64 14.90
C SER A 225 2.28 16.42 14.93
N PRO A 226 2.73 15.26 14.43
CA PRO A 226 1.94 14.06 14.48
C PRO A 226 1.79 13.58 15.93
N LEU A 227 0.70 12.88 16.19
CA LEU A 227 0.60 11.94 17.31
C LEU A 227 0.98 10.54 16.82
N SER A 228 1.21 9.60 17.74
CA SER A 228 1.32 8.18 17.40
C SER A 228 0.11 7.71 16.59
N ALA A 229 0.36 7.00 15.49
CA ALA A 229 -0.71 6.52 14.64
C ALA A 229 -1.50 5.41 15.34
N TYR A 230 -2.82 5.43 15.16
CA TYR A 230 -3.71 4.40 15.65
C TYR A 230 -4.01 3.40 14.53
N GLN A 231 -3.86 2.11 14.82
CA GLN A 231 -4.28 1.01 13.94
C GLN A 231 -5.29 0.13 14.70
N SER A 232 -6.43 -0.15 14.08
CA SER A 232 -7.47 -0.98 14.70
C SER A 232 -7.15 -2.47 14.67
N GLY A 233 -6.29 -2.90 13.73
CA GLY A 233 -6.12 -4.31 13.40
C GLY A 233 -7.39 -4.96 12.82
N GLY A 234 -8.27 -4.15 12.23
CA GLY A 234 -9.42 -4.61 11.44
C GLY A 234 -9.01 -5.15 10.07
N THR A 235 -10.00 -5.46 9.23
CA THR A 235 -9.75 -6.00 7.89
C THR A 235 -9.31 -4.91 6.92
N ASP A 236 -8.23 -5.15 6.20
CA ASP A 236 -7.71 -4.26 5.15
C ASP A 236 -8.22 -4.61 3.75
N ASP A 237 -8.80 -5.80 3.59
CA ASP A 237 -9.44 -6.26 2.34
C ASP A 237 -10.91 -5.81 2.24
N PRO A 238 -11.27 -4.94 1.28
CA PRO A 238 -12.65 -4.47 1.07
C PRO A 238 -13.56 -5.53 0.46
N TYR A 239 -13.02 -6.62 -0.09
CA TYR A 239 -13.80 -7.69 -0.71
C TYR A 239 -14.14 -8.81 0.27
N LYS A 240 -13.52 -8.82 1.46
CA LYS A 240 -13.80 -9.79 2.52
C LYS A 240 -15.25 -9.74 3.02
N ASP A 241 -15.85 -8.55 3.01
CA ASP A 241 -17.25 -8.34 3.35
C ASP A 241 -17.87 -7.26 2.46
N ILE A 242 -18.29 -7.63 1.26
CA ILE A 242 -18.84 -6.70 0.26
C ILE A 242 -20.17 -6.04 0.69
N MET A 243 -20.75 -6.41 1.82
CA MET A 243 -22.03 -5.84 2.28
C MET A 243 -21.92 -4.35 2.61
N TRP A 244 -20.71 -3.81 2.84
CA TRP A 244 -20.49 -2.36 3.00
C TRP A 244 -21.00 -1.54 1.80
N LEU A 245 -21.09 -2.13 0.59
CA LEU A 245 -21.63 -1.46 -0.60
C LEU A 245 -23.10 -1.03 -0.42
N THR A 246 -23.85 -1.74 0.42
CA THR A 246 -25.24 -1.41 0.76
C THR A 246 -25.35 -0.50 1.99
N SER A 247 -24.24 -0.26 2.69
CA SER A 247 -24.23 0.59 3.87
C SER A 247 -24.34 2.06 3.46
N PRO A 248 -25.10 2.88 4.21
CA PRO A 248 -25.23 4.28 3.91
C PRO A 248 -23.86 4.96 3.95
N LYS A 249 -23.66 5.95 3.07
CA LYS A 249 -22.48 6.81 3.14
C LYS A 249 -22.47 7.52 4.49
N LEU A 250 -21.31 7.57 5.12
CA LEU A 250 -21.08 8.38 6.30
C LEU A 250 -21.12 9.86 5.93
N LEU A 251 -21.63 10.68 6.85
CA LEU A 251 -21.46 12.13 6.76
C LEU A 251 -19.97 12.47 6.88
N ALA A 252 -19.58 13.66 6.42
CA ALA A 252 -18.20 14.12 6.47
C ALA A 252 -17.60 13.90 7.87
N VAL A 253 -16.49 13.18 7.92
CA VAL A 253 -15.83 12.77 9.15
C VAL A 253 -14.67 13.73 9.42
N GLY A 254 -14.62 14.30 10.63
CA GLY A 254 -13.47 15.04 11.14
C GLY A 254 -12.64 14.17 12.10
N GLY A 255 -11.54 14.71 12.63
CA GLY A 255 -10.61 13.93 13.47
C GLY A 255 -11.19 13.38 14.78
N ASP A 256 -12.12 14.08 15.42
CA ASP A 256 -12.77 13.52 16.63
C ASP A 256 -13.75 12.39 16.25
N ASN A 257 -14.37 12.50 15.08
CA ASN A 257 -15.34 11.52 14.60
C ASN A 257 -14.65 10.26 14.07
N ILE A 258 -13.48 10.35 13.43
CA ILE A 258 -12.79 9.15 12.90
C ILE A 258 -12.37 8.21 14.02
N ALA A 259 -11.95 8.74 15.17
CA ALA A 259 -11.59 7.95 16.35
C ALA A 259 -12.78 7.14 16.89
N ALA A 260 -13.99 7.68 16.83
CA ALA A 260 -15.21 6.99 17.23
C ALA A 260 -15.67 5.93 16.21
N LEU A 261 -15.26 6.05 14.94
CA LEU A 261 -15.66 5.16 13.85
C LEU A 261 -14.70 3.98 13.65
N ILE A 262 -13.43 4.13 14.03
CA ILE A 262 -12.40 3.10 13.86
C ILE A 262 -11.99 2.58 15.25
N ARG A 263 -12.81 1.71 15.85
CA ARG A 263 -12.51 1.05 17.13
C ARG A 263 -11.69 -0.23 16.89
N PRO A 264 -11.17 -0.90 17.94
CA PRO A 264 -10.40 -2.12 17.77
C PRO A 264 -11.16 -3.14 16.91
N LYS A 265 -10.47 -3.73 15.91
CA LYS A 265 -11.00 -4.66 14.91
C LYS A 265 -12.02 -4.09 13.91
N GLU A 266 -12.32 -2.80 13.96
CA GLU A 266 -13.19 -2.13 12.98
C GLU A 266 -12.41 -1.56 11.81
N SER A 267 -13.09 -1.31 10.71
CA SER A 267 -12.54 -0.68 9.52
C SER A 267 -13.63 0.16 8.86
N ILE A 268 -13.26 1.02 7.93
CA ILE A 268 -14.19 1.80 7.12
C ILE A 268 -13.87 1.51 5.67
N ALA A 269 -14.86 1.16 4.87
CA ALA A 269 -14.67 1.02 3.44
C ALA A 269 -14.68 2.40 2.77
N TYR A 270 -13.74 2.62 1.87
CA TYR A 270 -13.68 3.80 1.02
C TYR A 270 -13.94 3.41 -0.43
N GLN A 271 -14.71 4.24 -1.13
CA GLN A 271 -14.87 4.19 -2.58
C GLN A 271 -14.82 5.59 -3.17
N ALA A 272 -14.19 5.74 -4.33
CA ALA A 272 -14.25 6.98 -5.08
C ALA A 272 -15.63 7.14 -5.75
N ALA A 273 -16.07 8.39 -5.93
CA ALA A 273 -17.38 8.71 -6.46
C ALA A 273 -17.52 8.27 -7.93
N GLY A 274 -18.12 7.10 -8.15
CA GLY A 274 -18.45 6.57 -9.48
C GLY A 274 -17.26 6.09 -10.32
N ARG A 275 -16.01 6.22 -9.84
CA ARG A 275 -14.78 5.88 -10.58
C ARG A 275 -13.67 5.40 -9.64
N ASN A 276 -13.71 4.14 -9.20
CA ASN A 276 -12.65 3.62 -8.31
C ASN A 276 -11.27 3.53 -8.97
N ASP A 277 -11.20 3.55 -10.30
CA ASP A 277 -9.94 3.54 -11.05
C ASP A 277 -9.06 4.77 -10.77
N ILE A 278 -9.66 5.91 -10.41
CA ILE A 278 -8.88 7.13 -10.08
C ILE A 278 -8.14 7.05 -8.74
N VAL A 279 -8.48 6.05 -7.91
CA VAL A 279 -7.79 5.70 -6.65
C VAL A 279 -7.28 4.25 -6.68
N GLY A 280 -7.26 3.62 -7.86
CA GLY A 280 -6.91 2.21 -8.09
C GLY A 280 -8.08 1.26 -7.87
N ALA A 281 -8.64 1.22 -6.67
CA ALA A 281 -9.75 0.35 -6.28
C ALA A 281 -10.43 0.87 -4.99
N PRO A 282 -11.59 0.35 -4.56
CA PRO A 282 -12.00 0.47 -3.17
C PRO A 282 -10.91 -0.05 -2.24
N PHE A 283 -10.82 0.51 -1.04
CA PHE A 283 -9.91 0.01 -0.01
C PHE A 283 -10.48 0.26 1.38
N MET A 284 -9.90 -0.44 2.36
CA MET A 284 -10.26 -0.24 3.76
C MET A 284 -9.35 0.79 4.42
N ILE A 285 -9.96 1.59 5.27
CA ILE A 285 -9.28 2.44 6.25
C ILE A 285 -9.29 1.67 7.58
N THR A 286 -8.10 1.37 8.07
CA THR A 286 -7.86 0.51 9.25
C THR A 286 -7.21 1.28 10.40
N GLY A 287 -7.12 2.61 10.28
CA GLY A 287 -6.48 3.46 11.27
C GLY A 287 -6.44 4.91 10.85
N TYR A 288 -5.74 5.72 11.63
CA TYR A 288 -5.54 7.13 11.35
C TYR A 288 -4.33 7.68 12.11
N GLN A 289 -3.85 8.84 11.68
CA GLN A 289 -2.88 9.65 12.40
C GLN A 289 -3.35 11.10 12.43
N ASN A 290 -3.44 11.67 13.63
CA ASN A 290 -3.75 13.08 13.83
C ASN A 290 -2.47 13.90 13.86
N TRP A 291 -2.54 15.09 13.29
CA TRP A 291 -1.53 16.13 13.36
C TRP A 291 -2.13 17.34 14.05
N LEU A 292 -1.56 17.70 15.20
CA LEU A 292 -2.07 18.76 16.07
C LEU A 292 -0.99 19.82 16.31
N PRO A 293 -1.36 21.07 16.64
CA PRO A 293 -0.40 22.07 17.05
C PRO A 293 0.43 21.57 18.25
N ALA A 294 1.74 21.77 18.22
CA ALA A 294 2.66 21.22 19.23
C ALA A 294 2.33 21.66 20.67
N SER A 295 1.76 22.86 20.84
CA SER A 295 1.29 23.39 22.14
C SER A 295 0.05 22.67 22.69
N ASN A 296 -0.67 21.93 21.85
CA ASN A 296 -1.99 21.37 22.10
C ASN A 296 -2.04 19.84 21.98
N LYS A 297 -0.90 19.14 22.15
CA LYS A 297 -0.87 17.65 22.16
C LYS A 297 -1.91 17.01 23.10
N THR A 298 -2.43 17.75 24.08
CA THR A 298 -3.43 17.29 25.05
C THR A 298 -4.86 17.79 24.84
N LYS A 299 -5.14 18.74 23.93
CA LYS A 299 -6.52 19.22 23.61
C LYS A 299 -6.61 19.82 22.22
N ALA A 300 -7.49 19.27 21.36
CA ALA A 300 -7.88 19.89 20.09
C ALA A 300 -8.72 21.15 20.37
N ILE A 301 -8.07 22.30 20.50
CA ILE A 301 -8.77 23.59 20.60
C ILE A 301 -8.67 24.25 19.22
N ASN A 302 -9.81 24.27 18.52
CA ASN A 302 -10.09 24.94 17.25
C ASN A 302 -9.45 24.30 15.99
N ASN A 303 -10.26 23.64 15.15
CA ASN A 303 -10.17 23.43 13.69
C ASN A 303 -8.82 23.23 12.95
N MET A 304 -7.67 23.11 13.62
CA MET A 304 -6.35 22.87 13.03
C MET A 304 -5.91 21.43 13.28
N ASN A 305 -6.84 20.48 13.16
CA ASN A 305 -6.51 19.06 13.22
C ASN A 305 -6.46 18.52 11.78
N THR A 306 -5.27 18.14 11.36
CA THR A 306 -5.08 17.46 10.08
C THR A 306 -5.05 15.95 10.33
N VAL A 307 -5.89 15.21 9.60
CA VAL A 307 -6.04 13.77 9.77
C VAL A 307 -5.58 13.06 8.52
N TYR A 308 -4.70 12.07 8.69
CA TYR A 308 -4.40 11.11 7.64
C TYR A 308 -5.02 9.76 7.98
N ALA A 309 -5.78 9.20 7.05
CA ALA A 309 -6.37 7.88 7.12
C ALA A 309 -5.33 6.81 6.79
N ALA A 310 -5.20 5.80 7.65
CA ALA A 310 -4.33 4.65 7.41
C ALA A 310 -5.06 3.63 6.53
N SER A 311 -4.47 3.31 5.38
CA SER A 311 -5.09 2.59 4.27
C SER A 311 -4.13 1.56 3.66
N GLY A 312 -4.65 0.77 2.72
CA GLY A 312 -3.88 -0.25 2.01
C GLY A 312 -3.51 -1.45 2.88
N PRO A 313 -2.69 -2.37 2.35
CA PRO A 313 -2.23 -3.55 3.08
C PRO A 313 -1.65 -3.16 4.44
N GLU A 314 -2.17 -3.78 5.49
CA GLU A 314 -1.81 -3.56 6.89
C GLU A 314 -1.96 -2.12 7.41
N GLY A 315 -2.68 -1.24 6.70
CA GLY A 315 -2.89 0.14 7.13
C GLY A 315 -1.61 0.95 7.22
N ARG A 316 -0.67 0.74 6.29
CA ARG A 316 0.65 1.40 6.30
C ARG A 316 0.74 2.64 5.42
N ARG A 317 -0.28 2.90 4.60
CA ARG A 317 -0.36 4.05 3.69
C ARG A 317 -1.27 5.13 4.27
N TYR A 318 -0.73 6.31 4.53
CA TYR A 318 -1.43 7.42 5.16
C TYR A 318 -1.80 8.47 4.10
N LEU A 319 -3.10 8.71 3.94
CA LEU A 319 -3.67 9.65 2.97
C LEU A 319 -4.48 10.73 3.68
N PRO A 320 -4.46 12.00 3.22
CA PRO A 320 -5.29 13.04 3.83
C PRO A 320 -6.78 12.67 3.80
N LEU A 321 -7.43 12.68 4.97
CA LEU A 321 -8.84 12.32 5.10
C LEU A 321 -9.75 13.27 4.30
N THR A 322 -9.42 14.57 4.29
CA THR A 322 -10.14 15.58 3.53
C THR A 322 -10.07 15.34 2.04
N ALA A 323 -8.89 14.99 1.51
CA ALA A 323 -8.71 14.63 0.11
C ALA A 323 -9.52 13.39 -0.27
N LEU A 324 -9.55 12.36 0.60
CA LEU A 324 -10.39 11.17 0.38
C LEU A 324 -11.88 11.54 0.28
N GLN A 325 -12.38 12.32 1.24
CA GLN A 325 -13.78 12.75 1.28
C GLN A 325 -14.16 13.73 0.16
N ALA A 326 -13.20 14.44 -0.43
CA ALA A 326 -13.45 15.33 -1.55
C ALA A 326 -13.80 14.59 -2.85
N ILE A 327 -13.27 13.37 -3.03
CA ILE A 327 -13.44 12.60 -4.28
C ILE A 327 -14.16 11.25 -4.08
N GLY A 328 -14.60 10.94 -2.86
CA GLY A 328 -15.19 9.64 -2.53
C GLY A 328 -16.05 9.65 -1.27
N THR A 329 -16.51 8.46 -0.88
CA THR A 329 -17.39 8.24 0.26
C THR A 329 -16.86 7.16 1.18
N LEU A 330 -17.20 7.32 2.46
CA LEU A 330 -16.84 6.40 3.53
C LEU A 330 -18.06 5.59 3.96
N HIS A 331 -17.88 4.30 4.22
CA HIS A 331 -18.95 3.37 4.57
C HIS A 331 -18.52 2.51 5.75
N LYS A 332 -19.38 2.37 6.77
CA LYS A 332 -19.15 1.36 7.81
C LYS A 332 -19.39 -0.03 7.23
N LEU A 333 -18.68 -1.02 7.76
CA LEU A 333 -19.08 -2.41 7.55
C LEU A 333 -20.33 -2.69 8.38
N PRO A 334 -21.21 -3.59 7.93
CA PRO A 334 -22.35 -4.01 8.73
C PRO A 334 -21.91 -4.65 10.05
N ASP A 335 -22.71 -4.42 11.10
CA ASP A 335 -22.49 -5.10 12.37
C ASP A 335 -22.73 -6.62 12.20
N LYS A 336 -21.73 -7.43 12.54
CA LYS A 336 -21.83 -8.90 12.45
C LYS A 336 -22.88 -9.52 13.37
N ASN A 337 -23.47 -8.72 14.27
CA ASN A 337 -24.46 -9.17 15.25
C ASN A 337 -25.90 -9.24 14.71
N ILE A 338 -26.16 -8.91 13.44
CA ILE A 338 -27.53 -8.85 12.89
C ILE A 338 -28.02 -10.23 12.39
N TYR A 339 -27.17 -11.27 12.35
CA TYR A 339 -27.51 -12.58 11.77
C TYR A 339 -27.36 -13.79 12.71
N ASN A 340 -27.29 -13.59 14.03
CA ASN A 340 -27.30 -14.68 15.01
C ASN A 340 -28.63 -14.79 15.74
#